data_AF-A0A928MQS4-F1
#
_entry.id   AF-A0A928MQS4-F1
#
_cell.length_a   1.000
_cell.length_b   1.000
_cell.length_c   1.000
_cell.angle_alpha   90.00
_cell.angle_beta   90.00
_cell.angle_gamma   90.00
#
_symmetry.space_group_name_H-M   'P 1'
#
loop_
_entity.id
_entity.type
_entity.pdbx_description
1 polymer ?
#
loop_
_entity_poly.entity_id
_entity_poly.type
_entity_poly.pdbx_seq_one_letter_code
_entity_poly.pdbx_strand_id
1 'polypeptide(L)'
;MKENILIEKSIDFAARIIKLQRYLVKDKKETIISKQIVRSGTSIGANINEANYGQSKADFISKLHISLKETAETEYWLRLLVKSELLTNEEGESLLKDCLEIKRVLISSINTAKKNQG
;
A
#
# COMPACT_ATOMS: atom_id res chain seq x y z
N MET A 1 16.01 7.55 9.94
CA MET A 1 15.50 6.34 10.65
C MET A 1 14.05 6.02 10.31
N LYS A 2 13.10 6.98 10.34
CA LYS A 2 11.68 6.73 9.98
C LYS A 2 11.44 6.36 8.51
N GLU A 3 12.19 6.93 7.56
CA GLU A 3 12.06 6.63 6.13
C GLU A 3 12.39 5.17 5.80
N ASN A 4 13.41 4.60 6.45
CA ASN A 4 13.83 3.21 6.22
C ASN A 4 12.73 2.21 6.63
N ILE A 5 12.06 2.47 7.75
CA ILE A 5 10.97 1.63 8.26
C ILE A 5 9.76 1.63 7.30
N LEU A 6 9.43 2.79 6.72
CA LEU A 6 8.30 2.91 5.80
C LEU A 6 8.56 2.14 4.49
N ILE A 7 9.80 2.22 3.96
CA ILE A 7 10.22 1.46 2.78
C ILE A 7 10.14 -0.05 3.07
N GLU A 8 10.77 -0.52 4.15
CA GLU A 8 10.77 -1.94 4.53
C GLU A 8 9.35 -2.50 4.66
N LYS A 9 8.48 -1.81 5.42
CA LYS A 9 7.07 -2.20 5.56
C LYS A 9 6.34 -2.23 4.21
N SER A 10 6.61 -1.28 3.33
CA SER A 10 5.98 -1.24 2.01
C SER A 10 6.43 -2.37 1.10
N ILE A 11 7.70 -2.80 1.20
CA ILE A 11 8.25 -3.95 0.46
C ILE A 11 7.63 -5.25 0.96
N ASP A 12 7.58 -5.43 2.29
CA ASP A 12 6.95 -6.62 2.89
C ASP A 12 5.47 -6.72 2.51
N PHE A 13 4.75 -5.60 2.56
CA PHE A 13 3.35 -5.55 2.14
C PHE A 13 3.19 -5.83 0.65
N ALA A 14 4.03 -5.25 -0.22
CA ALA A 14 4.01 -5.53 -1.66
C ALA A 14 4.25 -7.03 -1.94
N ALA A 15 5.16 -7.67 -1.22
CA ALA A 15 5.39 -9.12 -1.32
C ALA A 15 4.16 -9.93 -0.89
N ARG A 16 3.44 -9.51 0.17
CA ARG A 16 2.16 -10.12 0.58
C ARG A 16 1.08 -9.94 -0.50
N ILE A 17 0.99 -8.78 -1.12
CA ILE A 17 0.04 -8.50 -2.22
C ILE A 17 0.31 -9.39 -3.44
N ILE A 18 1.59 -9.61 -3.80
CA ILE A 18 1.94 -10.53 -4.88
C ILE A 18 1.54 -11.97 -4.54
N LYS A 19 1.73 -12.41 -3.29
CA LYS A 19 1.26 -13.72 -2.83
C LYS A 19 -0.26 -13.83 -2.88
N LEU A 20 -0.98 -12.79 -2.46
CA LEU A 20 -2.43 -12.70 -2.58
C LEU A 20 -2.89 -12.82 -4.04
N GLN A 21 -2.27 -12.07 -4.97
CA GLN A 21 -2.59 -12.15 -6.38
C GLN A 21 -2.42 -13.57 -6.92
N ARG A 22 -1.33 -14.26 -6.55
CA ARG A 22 -1.11 -15.67 -6.93
C ARG A 22 -2.21 -16.58 -6.40
N TYR A 23 -2.61 -16.40 -5.15
CA TYR A 23 -3.71 -17.17 -4.53
C TYR A 23 -5.05 -16.93 -5.23
N LEU A 24 -5.41 -15.66 -5.47
CA LEU A 24 -6.65 -15.30 -6.18
C LEU A 24 -6.70 -15.94 -7.57
N VAL A 25 -5.60 -15.91 -8.32
CA VAL A 25 -5.54 -16.47 -9.68
C VAL A 25 -5.53 -18.00 -9.66
N LYS A 26 -4.71 -18.62 -8.82
CA LYS A 26 -4.49 -20.07 -8.85
C LYS A 26 -5.61 -20.84 -8.17
N ASP A 27 -6.03 -20.39 -7.00
CA ASP A 27 -6.94 -21.11 -6.12
C ASP A 27 -8.38 -20.64 -6.30
N LYS A 28 -8.59 -19.31 -6.36
CA LYS A 28 -9.93 -18.72 -6.51
C LYS A 28 -10.36 -18.49 -7.96
N LYS A 29 -9.46 -18.69 -8.92
CA LYS A 29 -9.67 -18.43 -10.36
C LYS A 29 -10.12 -16.99 -10.68
N GLU A 30 -9.81 -16.04 -9.81
CA GLU A 30 -10.13 -14.62 -9.95
C GLU A 30 -8.96 -13.89 -10.63
N THR A 31 -9.23 -13.21 -11.75
CA THR A 31 -8.18 -12.64 -12.63
C THR A 31 -8.31 -11.15 -12.92
N ILE A 32 -9.40 -10.51 -12.49
CA ILE A 32 -9.72 -9.10 -12.75
C ILE A 32 -9.35 -8.26 -11.53
N ILE A 33 -9.90 -8.59 -10.36
CA ILE A 33 -9.64 -7.89 -9.10
C ILE A 33 -8.20 -8.10 -8.65
N SER A 34 -7.64 -9.29 -8.87
CA SER A 34 -6.24 -9.63 -8.59
C SER A 34 -5.27 -8.72 -9.34
N LYS A 35 -5.60 -8.28 -10.56
CA LYS A 35 -4.82 -7.28 -11.32
C LYS A 35 -4.95 -5.87 -10.73
N GLN A 36 -6.14 -5.50 -10.26
CA GLN A 36 -6.35 -4.19 -9.64
C GLN A 36 -5.57 -4.06 -8.33
N ILE A 37 -5.72 -5.05 -7.45
CA ILE A 37 -5.09 -5.02 -6.13
C ILE A 37 -3.56 -5.18 -6.20
N VAL A 38 -3.02 -5.96 -7.16
CA VAL A 38 -1.56 -6.04 -7.32
C VAL A 38 -0.99 -4.72 -7.82
N ARG A 39 -1.69 -4.02 -8.72
CA ARG A 39 -1.27 -2.68 -9.18
C ARG A 39 -1.28 -1.70 -8.02
N SER A 40 -2.40 -1.53 -7.34
CA SER A 40 -2.51 -0.54 -6.26
C SER A 40 -1.59 -0.87 -5.08
N GLY A 41 -1.56 -2.14 -4.65
CA GLY A 41 -0.80 -2.57 -3.48
C GLY A 41 0.71 -2.47 -3.66
N THR A 42 1.22 -2.72 -4.86
CA THR A 42 2.66 -2.57 -5.16
C THR A 42 3.06 -1.12 -5.47
N SER A 43 2.14 -0.32 -6.01
CA SER A 43 2.33 1.12 -6.29
C SER A 43 2.61 1.93 -5.02
N ILE A 44 2.10 1.49 -3.86
CA ILE A 44 2.40 2.11 -2.55
C ILE A 44 3.91 2.16 -2.31
N GLY A 45 4.58 1.00 -2.36
CA GLY A 45 6.02 0.91 -2.12
C GLY A 45 6.85 1.56 -3.22
N ALA A 46 6.41 1.45 -4.48
CA ALA A 46 7.08 2.08 -5.61
C ALA A 46 7.15 3.61 -5.45
N ASN A 47 6.03 4.26 -5.13
CA ASN A 47 5.99 5.71 -4.93
C ASN A 47 6.72 6.16 -3.66
N ILE A 48 6.69 5.37 -2.57
CA ILE A 48 7.51 5.63 -1.38
C ILE A 48 8.99 5.60 -1.74
N ASN A 49 9.42 4.60 -2.52
CA ASN A 49 10.81 4.46 -2.93
C ASN A 49 11.23 5.63 -3.82
N GLU A 50 10.41 6.00 -4.81
CA GLU A 50 10.65 7.16 -5.67
C GLU A 50 10.73 8.48 -4.89
N ALA A 51 9.92 8.65 -3.83
CA ALA A 51 9.96 9.85 -3.00
C ALA A 51 11.37 10.13 -2.46
N ASN A 52 12.10 9.09 -2.03
CA ASN A 52 13.46 9.24 -1.48
C ASN A 52 14.50 9.73 -2.50
N TYR A 53 14.20 9.59 -3.79
CA TYR A 53 15.04 10.10 -4.88
C TYR A 53 14.46 11.39 -5.51
N GLY A 54 13.42 11.96 -4.89
CA GLY A 54 12.76 13.17 -5.35
C GLY A 54 13.68 14.38 -5.34
N GLN A 55 13.48 15.29 -6.28
CA GLN A 55 14.37 16.44 -6.50
C GLN A 55 14.09 17.61 -5.54
N SER A 56 12.97 17.56 -4.81
CA SER A 56 12.58 18.60 -3.85
C SER A 56 11.67 18.06 -2.75
N LYS A 57 11.52 18.82 -1.65
CA LYS A 57 10.53 18.50 -0.61
C LYS A 57 9.09 18.44 -1.14
N ALA A 58 8.74 19.29 -2.10
CA ALA A 58 7.40 19.30 -2.70
C ALA A 58 7.16 18.01 -3.52
N ASP A 59 8.16 17.56 -4.25
CA ASP A 59 8.13 16.30 -5.00
C ASP A 59 8.02 15.10 -4.06
N PHE A 60 8.83 15.07 -2.99
CA PHE A 60 8.72 14.06 -1.92
C PHE A 60 7.29 13.96 -1.36
N ILE A 61 6.69 15.09 -0.97
CA ILE A 61 5.32 15.15 -0.44
C ILE A 61 4.30 14.67 -1.48
N SER A 62 4.47 15.04 -2.75
CA SER A 62 3.60 14.63 -3.85
C SER A 62 3.60 13.10 -4.02
N LYS A 63 4.78 12.47 -4.05
CA LYS A 63 4.94 11.01 -4.15
C LYS A 63 4.36 10.26 -2.94
N LEU A 64 4.54 10.79 -1.72
CA LEU A 64 3.87 10.22 -0.55
C LEU A 64 2.34 10.34 -0.62
N HIS A 65 1.80 11.43 -1.19
CA HIS A 65 0.36 11.56 -1.42
C HIS A 65 -0.18 10.57 -2.46
N ILE A 66 0.60 10.25 -3.51
CA ILE A 66 0.24 9.18 -4.44
C ILE A 66 0.18 7.85 -3.69
N SER A 67 1.22 7.53 -2.91
CA SER A 67 1.24 6.32 -2.06
C SER A 67 0.04 6.25 -1.13
N LEU A 68 -0.37 7.37 -0.53
CA LEU A 68 -1.55 7.45 0.33
C LEU A 68 -2.85 7.13 -0.44
N LYS A 69 -3.01 7.61 -1.67
CA LYS A 69 -4.16 7.24 -2.52
C LYS A 69 -4.18 5.74 -2.81
N GLU A 70 -3.03 5.16 -3.10
CA GLU A 70 -2.89 3.73 -3.38
C GLU A 70 -3.22 2.86 -2.16
N THR A 71 -2.96 3.34 -0.93
CA THR A 71 -3.45 2.65 0.28
C THR A 71 -4.98 2.62 0.36
N ALA A 72 -5.67 3.69 -0.06
CA ALA A 72 -7.13 3.75 -0.03
C ALA A 72 -7.76 2.82 -1.08
N GLU A 73 -7.18 2.78 -2.28
CA GLU A 73 -7.61 1.85 -3.33
C GLU A 73 -7.38 0.39 -2.91
N THR A 74 -6.21 0.09 -2.33
CA THR A 74 -5.89 -1.26 -1.85
C THR A 74 -6.79 -1.69 -0.70
N GLU A 75 -7.10 -0.78 0.24
CA GLU A 75 -8.05 -1.01 1.32
C GLU A 75 -9.45 -1.37 0.77
N TYR A 76 -9.92 -0.66 -0.24
CA TYR A 76 -11.20 -0.94 -0.90
C TYR A 76 -11.22 -2.35 -1.50
N TRP A 77 -10.18 -2.73 -2.25
CA TRP A 77 -10.10 -4.07 -2.85
C TRP A 77 -10.05 -5.18 -1.81
N LEU A 78 -9.28 -5.02 -0.73
CA LEU A 78 -9.23 -6.00 0.36
C LEU A 78 -10.60 -6.21 1.00
N ARG A 79 -11.33 -5.13 1.28
CA ARG A 79 -12.70 -5.21 1.84
C ARG A 79 -13.67 -5.86 0.86
N LEU A 80 -13.53 -5.58 -0.44
CA LEU A 80 -14.36 -6.19 -1.47
C LEU A 80 -14.10 -7.69 -1.57
N LEU A 81 -12.83 -8.13 -1.56
CA LEU A 81 -12.45 -9.54 -1.60
C LEU A 81 -13.03 -10.34 -0.43
N VAL A 82 -13.06 -9.76 0.78
CA VAL A 82 -13.72 -10.37 1.94
C VAL A 82 -15.23 -10.44 1.74
N LYS A 83 -15.86 -9.33 1.31
CA LYS A 83 -17.31 -9.29 1.05
C LYS A 83 -17.77 -10.24 -0.06
N SER A 84 -16.88 -10.55 -1.00
CA SER A 84 -17.12 -11.49 -2.10
C SER A 84 -16.65 -12.91 -1.76
N GLU A 85 -16.30 -13.21 -0.51
CA GLU A 85 -15.91 -14.55 -0.03
C GLU A 85 -14.66 -15.13 -0.73
N LEU A 86 -13.87 -14.26 -1.37
CA LEU A 86 -12.59 -14.62 -1.99
C LEU A 86 -11.45 -14.66 -0.96
N LEU A 87 -11.65 -13.98 0.18
CA LEU A 87 -10.82 -14.06 1.37
C LEU A 87 -11.69 -14.33 2.59
N THR A 88 -11.15 -15.05 3.57
CA THR A 88 -11.76 -15.11 4.90
C THR A 88 -11.63 -13.77 5.62
N ASN A 89 -12.39 -13.58 6.70
CA ASN A 89 -12.25 -12.39 7.54
C ASN A 89 -10.83 -12.29 8.12
N GLU A 90 -10.25 -13.41 8.57
CA GLU A 90 -8.90 -13.44 9.15
C GLU A 90 -7.83 -13.09 8.11
N GLU A 91 -7.93 -13.63 6.89
CA GLU A 91 -7.03 -13.30 5.78
C GLU A 91 -7.10 -11.81 5.44
N GLY A 92 -8.33 -11.29 5.32
CA GLY A 92 -8.60 -9.89 5.03
C GLY A 92 -8.11 -8.94 6.12
N GLU A 93 -8.39 -9.23 7.38
CA GLU A 93 -7.94 -8.43 8.53
C GLU A 93 -6.42 -8.40 8.64
N SER A 94 -5.76 -9.53 8.40
CA SER A 94 -4.31 -9.63 8.40
C SER A 94 -3.65 -8.72 7.35
N LEU A 95 -4.24 -8.61 6.16
CA LEU A 95 -3.75 -7.73 5.09
C LEU A 95 -4.12 -6.27 5.34
N LEU A 96 -5.35 -6.01 5.81
CA LEU A 96 -5.82 -4.67 6.15
C LEU A 96 -4.98 -4.04 7.26
N LYS A 97 -4.56 -4.83 8.26
CA LYS A 97 -3.71 -4.36 9.36
C LYS A 97 -2.42 -3.74 8.84
N ASP A 98 -1.73 -4.42 7.92
CA ASP A 98 -0.49 -3.93 7.32
C ASP A 98 -0.74 -2.68 6.46
N CYS A 99 -1.79 -2.70 5.63
CA CYS A 99 -2.16 -1.57 4.78
C CYS A 99 -2.47 -0.30 5.61
N LEU A 100 -3.22 -0.46 6.71
CA LEU A 100 -3.58 0.64 7.62
C LEU A 100 -2.39 1.10 8.47
N GLU A 101 -1.46 0.21 8.81
CA GLU A 101 -0.20 0.60 9.44
C GLU A 101 0.60 1.53 8.51
N ILE A 102 0.81 1.13 7.25
CA ILE A 102 1.50 1.94 6.24
C ILE A 102 0.79 3.29 6.05
N LYS A 103 -0.54 3.30 5.93
CA LYS A 103 -1.36 4.51 5.81
C LYS A 103 -1.13 5.49 6.97
N ARG A 104 -1.07 5.00 8.22
CA ARG A 104 -0.80 5.84 9.40
C ARG A 104 0.61 6.43 9.37
N VAL A 105 1.61 5.63 8.99
CA VAL A 105 2.99 6.10 8.87
C VAL A 105 3.11 7.14 7.76
N LEU A 106 2.48 6.91 6.60
CA LEU A 106 2.43 7.88 5.48
C LEU A 106 1.86 9.23 5.90
N ILE A 107 0.71 9.23 6.58
CA ILE A 107 0.07 10.47 7.08
C ILE A 107 1.02 11.21 8.04
N SER A 108 1.67 10.48 8.95
CA SER A 108 2.65 11.07 9.86
C SER A 108 3.83 11.69 9.11
N SER A 109 4.41 10.96 8.14
CA SER A 109 5.54 11.44 7.33
C SER A 109 5.19 12.67 6.50
N ILE A 110 4.01 12.69 5.85
CA ILE A 110 3.53 13.85 5.09
C ILE A 110 3.38 15.07 6.00
N ASN A 111 2.77 14.91 7.17
CA ASN A 111 2.56 16.00 8.11
C ASN A 111 3.89 16.57 8.65
N THR A 112 4.87 15.69 8.93
CA THR A 112 6.22 16.11 9.33
C THR A 112 6.92 16.86 8.20
N ALA A 113 6.86 16.36 6.97
CA ALA A 113 7.49 17.01 5.82
C ALA A 113 6.90 18.41 5.53
N LYS A 114 5.57 18.57 5.67
CA LYS A 114 4.88 19.87 5.54
C LYS A 114 5.25 20.87 6.64
N LYS A 115 5.39 20.42 7.89
CA LYS A 115 5.79 21.30 9.00
C LYS A 115 7.21 21.83 8.83
N ASN A 116 8.11 21.03 8.26
CA ASN A 116 9.50 21.41 7.99
C ASN A 116 9.66 22.18 6.65
N GLN A 117 8.56 22.69 6.10
CA GLN A 117 8.53 23.49 4.87
C GLN A 117 8.57 25.00 5.15
N GLY A 118 8.58 25.38 6.44
CA GLY A 118 8.90 26.72 6.93
C GLY A 118 10.37 26.88 7.28
#